data_AF-A0A015INC9-F1
#
_entry.id   AF-A0A015INC9-F1
#
_cell.length_a   1.000
_cell.length_b   1.000
_cell.length_c   1.000
_cell.angle_alpha   90.00
_cell.angle_beta   90.00
_cell.angle_gamma   90.00
#
_symmetry.space_group_name_H-M   'P 1'
#
loop_
_entity.id
_entity.type
_entity.pdbx_description
1 polymer ?
#
loop_
_entity_poly.entity_id
_entity_poly.type
_entity_poly.pdbx_seq_one_letter_code
_entity_poly.pdbx_strand_id
1 'polypeptide(L)'
;MAATKYCYFQDDDWMIKHLRSMYSNFLRFPNLIHTDTNADVYSSTNWKWCFFDDDIDLHSCYSWVGTGAFTSRENVLKFLKMTSKTEMSSLEFIYGDMYFTTYLNQVPYQLENSLIELPQENGFSLTGKDRMLNKLYMHKALIRLYNYLSLLKSKNNNNPSTQMIEDTKEFSPTLYERDVRSPCHNDKCLFLTNKHSFPNVKLFKYKPYINISESERLHSSFFNTQHFISYPYSHAVDNDNSTAWISQDVIRKDDYIGLDLLLPMPVPLTFNLIIDHKSDYFNHLSIQISHDGSAWIQLSPSPKLDISSLSSTKNNLLSCKFRIRETGFRFLKLVSTRDWNFTFSIYDFAFDGVDNEVIDDTVNNILGNNDNDSGD
;
A
#
# COMPACT_ATOMS: atom_id res chain seq x y z
N MET A 1 -2.75 -27.59 14.09
CA MET A 1 -3.19 -26.49 13.19
C MET A 1 -3.27 -25.20 14.00
N ALA A 2 -3.06 -24.04 13.37
CA ALA A 2 -3.10 -22.74 14.05
C ALA A 2 -4.47 -22.48 14.71
N ALA A 3 -4.45 -22.01 15.96
CA ALA A 3 -5.65 -21.72 16.74
C ALA A 3 -6.25 -20.35 16.43
N THR A 4 -5.47 -19.44 15.84
CA THR A 4 -5.88 -18.06 15.54
C THR A 4 -6.62 -17.96 14.20
N LYS A 5 -7.43 -16.91 14.05
CA LYS A 5 -8.15 -16.60 12.79
C LYS A 5 -7.21 -16.12 11.68
N TYR A 6 -6.09 -15.52 12.07
CA TYR A 6 -5.14 -14.85 11.19
C TYR A 6 -3.72 -15.36 11.47
N CYS A 7 -2.90 -15.34 10.42
CA CYS A 7 -1.49 -15.68 10.45
C CYS A 7 -0.67 -14.45 10.06
N TYR A 8 0.55 -14.38 10.59
CA TYR A 8 1.57 -13.43 10.18
C TYR A 8 2.80 -14.20 9.69
N PHE A 9 3.34 -13.82 8.54
CA PHE A 9 4.58 -14.37 7.98
C PHE A 9 5.65 -13.29 7.92
N GLN A 10 6.88 -13.65 8.23
CA GLN A 10 8.07 -12.81 8.11
C GLN A 10 9.28 -13.73 8.12
N ASP A 11 10.26 -13.42 7.28
CA ASP A 11 11.56 -14.09 7.25
C ASP A 11 12.56 -13.36 8.17
N ASP A 12 13.70 -13.99 8.45
CA ASP A 12 14.78 -13.44 9.25
C ASP A 12 15.67 -12.42 8.50
N ASP A 13 15.32 -12.13 7.24
CA ASP A 13 16.02 -11.19 6.36
C ASP A 13 15.65 -9.72 6.62
N TRP A 14 14.46 -9.44 7.17
CA TRP A 14 13.89 -8.09 7.17
C TRP A 14 13.31 -7.67 8.52
N MET A 15 13.54 -6.41 8.91
CA MET A 15 12.86 -5.77 10.04
C MET A 15 11.65 -4.97 9.54
N ILE A 16 10.46 -5.39 9.95
CA ILE A 16 9.19 -4.76 9.57
C ILE A 16 8.75 -3.77 10.65
N LYS A 17 8.75 -2.47 10.30
CA LYS A 17 8.42 -1.37 11.22
C LYS A 17 6.94 -1.01 11.26
N HIS A 18 6.19 -1.35 10.22
CA HIS A 18 4.85 -0.81 9.97
C HIS A 18 3.71 -1.80 10.25
N LEU A 19 3.88 -2.62 11.30
CA LEU A 19 2.97 -3.73 11.59
C LEU A 19 1.56 -3.25 11.94
N ARG A 20 1.41 -2.10 12.65
CA ARG A 20 0.09 -1.59 13.03
C ARG A 20 -0.67 -1.10 11.80
N SER A 21 0.01 -0.37 10.91
CA SER A 21 -0.55 0.10 9.65
C SER A 21 -0.96 -1.07 8.75
N MET A 22 -0.09 -2.07 8.56
CA MET A 22 -0.43 -3.25 7.77
C MET A 22 -1.60 -4.05 8.39
N TYR A 23 -1.59 -4.25 9.72
CA TYR A 23 -2.68 -4.96 10.40
C TYR A 23 -4.00 -4.19 10.31
N SER A 24 -3.98 -2.87 10.45
CA SER A 24 -5.18 -2.04 10.33
C SER A 24 -5.79 -2.08 8.93
N ASN A 25 -4.94 -2.10 7.88
CA ASN A 25 -5.42 -2.29 6.51
C ASN A 25 -5.96 -3.71 6.30
N PHE A 26 -5.27 -4.73 6.82
CA PHE A 26 -5.72 -6.12 6.75
C PHE A 26 -7.11 -6.33 7.36
N LEU A 27 -7.40 -5.69 8.50
CA LEU A 27 -8.70 -5.78 9.15
C LEU A 27 -9.85 -5.21 8.32
N ARG A 28 -9.59 -4.29 7.38
CA ARG A 28 -10.61 -3.79 6.44
C ARG A 28 -10.99 -4.85 5.42
N PHE A 29 -10.01 -5.64 4.95
CA PHE A 29 -10.18 -6.62 3.88
C PHE A 29 -9.45 -7.94 4.18
N PRO A 30 -9.86 -8.70 5.21
CA PRO A 30 -9.11 -9.85 5.72
C PRO A 30 -9.14 -11.09 4.81
N ASN A 31 -9.97 -11.05 3.76
CA ASN A 31 -10.00 -12.03 2.67
C ASN A 31 -8.81 -11.88 1.72
N LEU A 32 -8.23 -10.69 1.62
CA LEU A 32 -7.00 -10.45 0.86
C LEU A 32 -5.78 -10.71 1.75
N ILE A 33 -4.67 -11.13 1.14
CA ILE A 33 -3.36 -11.08 1.79
C ILE A 33 -2.83 -9.65 1.73
N HIS A 34 -2.30 -9.15 2.84
CA HIS A 34 -1.64 -7.85 2.91
C HIS A 34 -0.15 -8.07 3.13
N THR A 35 0.68 -7.37 2.38
CA THR A 35 2.14 -7.53 2.42
C THR A 35 2.84 -6.19 2.42
N ASP A 36 4.04 -6.12 2.99
CA ASP A 36 4.90 -4.93 2.92
C ASP A 36 6.03 -5.17 1.91
N THR A 37 6.48 -4.12 1.22
CA THR A 37 7.65 -4.18 0.34
C THR A 37 8.26 -2.81 0.04
N ASN A 38 9.48 -2.79 -0.51
CA ASN A 38 10.10 -1.58 -1.08
C ASN A 38 9.65 -1.24 -2.50
N ALA A 39 9.90 0.00 -2.95
CA ALA A 39 9.51 0.53 -4.24
C ALA A 39 9.98 -0.30 -5.46
N ASP A 40 11.21 -0.81 -5.45
CA ASP A 40 11.75 -1.64 -6.54
C ASP A 40 10.92 -2.92 -6.69
N VAL A 41 10.76 -3.65 -5.59
CA VAL A 41 9.99 -4.89 -5.56
C VAL A 41 8.50 -4.62 -5.83
N TYR A 42 7.93 -3.55 -5.27
CA TYR A 42 6.55 -3.11 -5.54
C TYR A 42 6.32 -2.93 -7.04
N SER A 43 7.29 -2.32 -7.74
CA SER A 43 7.23 -2.14 -9.19
C SER A 43 7.27 -3.44 -9.98
N SER A 44 7.80 -4.52 -9.41
CA SER A 44 7.78 -5.83 -10.04
C SER A 44 6.47 -6.57 -9.71
N THR A 45 6.04 -6.58 -8.46
CA THR A 45 4.87 -7.31 -7.95
C THR A 45 3.52 -6.70 -8.33
N ASN A 46 3.45 -5.39 -8.63
CA ASN A 46 2.22 -4.70 -9.05
C ASN A 46 2.17 -4.40 -10.56
N TRP A 47 3.20 -4.76 -11.32
CA TRP A 47 3.26 -4.54 -12.76
C TRP A 47 3.73 -5.78 -13.52
N LYS A 48 4.97 -6.21 -13.31
CA LYS A 48 5.62 -7.26 -14.11
C LYS A 48 5.17 -8.69 -13.75
N TRP A 49 4.81 -8.92 -12.50
CA TRP A 49 4.44 -10.23 -11.93
C TRP A 49 2.98 -10.31 -11.53
N CYS A 50 2.15 -9.65 -12.33
CA CYS A 50 0.71 -9.69 -12.27
C CYS A 50 0.19 -10.34 -13.55
N PHE A 51 -0.70 -11.32 -13.40
CA PHE A 51 -1.12 -12.20 -14.48
C PHE A 51 -2.64 -12.28 -14.53
N PHE A 52 -3.20 -11.89 -15.67
CA PHE A 52 -4.65 -11.80 -15.88
C PHE A 52 -5.08 -12.57 -17.13
N ASP A 53 -6.16 -13.35 -17.00
CA ASP A 53 -6.87 -13.97 -18.13
C ASP A 53 -8.36 -14.12 -17.76
N ASP A 54 -9.16 -13.15 -18.21
CA ASP A 54 -10.60 -13.09 -17.91
C ASP A 54 -11.38 -14.31 -18.45
N ASP A 55 -10.87 -15.02 -19.46
CA ASP A 55 -11.57 -16.18 -20.03
C ASP A 55 -11.65 -17.35 -19.03
N ILE A 56 -10.69 -17.41 -18.11
CA ILE A 56 -10.56 -18.48 -17.10
C ILE A 56 -10.60 -17.96 -15.66
N ASP A 57 -10.96 -16.69 -15.47
CA ASP A 57 -10.99 -16.03 -14.16
C ASP A 57 -9.61 -16.08 -13.45
N LEU A 58 -8.52 -15.85 -14.19
CA LEU A 58 -7.17 -15.68 -13.63
C LEU A 58 -6.93 -14.20 -13.29
N HIS A 59 -6.60 -13.91 -12.03
CA HIS A 59 -6.25 -12.56 -11.53
C HIS A 59 -5.31 -12.70 -10.35
N SER A 60 -4.05 -13.01 -10.65
CA SER A 60 -3.06 -13.36 -9.65
C SER A 60 -1.83 -12.49 -9.80
N CYS A 61 -1.32 -11.99 -8.68
CA CYS A 61 0.00 -11.36 -8.65
C CYS A 61 0.88 -12.05 -7.62
N TYR A 62 2.16 -12.09 -7.90
CA TYR A 62 3.15 -12.56 -6.95
C TYR A 62 3.48 -11.47 -5.93
N SER A 63 3.67 -11.86 -4.68
CA SER A 63 4.27 -11.04 -3.62
C SER A 63 5.18 -11.91 -2.77
N TRP A 64 6.31 -11.34 -2.34
CA TRP A 64 7.09 -11.90 -1.25
C TRP A 64 6.28 -11.82 0.04
N VAL A 65 6.28 -12.91 0.81
CA VAL A 65 5.61 -12.97 2.12
C VAL A 65 6.59 -12.81 3.27
N GLY A 66 7.89 -13.00 3.00
CA GLY A 66 8.97 -12.85 3.97
C GLY A 66 9.19 -11.41 4.45
N THR A 67 8.78 -10.42 3.65
CA THR A 67 8.86 -9.00 3.97
C THR A 67 7.71 -8.52 4.87
N GLY A 68 7.05 -9.43 5.60
CA GLY A 68 5.86 -9.14 6.39
C GLY A 68 4.58 -9.39 5.60
N ALA A 69 3.74 -10.30 6.09
CA ALA A 69 2.45 -10.59 5.49
C ALA A 69 1.38 -10.98 6.51
N PHE A 70 0.22 -10.31 6.48
CA PHE A 70 -0.98 -10.77 7.16
C PHE A 70 -1.90 -11.53 6.21
N THR A 71 -2.37 -12.69 6.65
CA THR A 71 -3.31 -13.51 5.88
C THR A 71 -4.31 -14.22 6.79
N SER A 72 -5.48 -14.55 6.24
CA SER A 72 -6.46 -15.36 6.96
C SER A 72 -6.05 -16.83 7.02
N ARG A 73 -6.50 -17.54 8.05
CA ARG A 73 -6.41 -18.99 8.11
C ARG A 73 -7.06 -19.65 6.90
N GLU A 74 -8.13 -19.06 6.37
CA GLU A 74 -8.82 -19.54 5.18
C GLU A 74 -7.93 -19.50 3.93
N ASN A 75 -7.15 -18.43 3.73
CA ASN A 75 -6.19 -18.35 2.64
C ASN A 75 -5.08 -19.41 2.77
N VAL A 76 -4.61 -19.68 3.99
CA VAL A 76 -3.65 -20.77 4.23
C VAL A 76 -4.26 -22.13 3.88
N LEU A 77 -5.50 -22.38 4.26
CA LEU A 77 -6.21 -23.61 3.89
C LEU A 77 -6.45 -23.70 2.37
N LYS A 78 -6.75 -22.57 1.70
CA LYS A 78 -6.87 -22.50 0.24
C LYS A 78 -5.55 -22.90 -0.44
N PHE A 79 -4.43 -22.38 0.05
CA PHE A 79 -3.10 -22.77 -0.43
C PHE A 79 -2.86 -24.28 -0.28
N LEU A 80 -3.05 -24.87 0.91
CA LEU A 80 -2.87 -26.31 1.14
C LEU A 80 -3.81 -27.18 0.28
N LYS A 81 -5.03 -26.70 0.04
CA LYS A 81 -5.97 -27.39 -0.86
C LYS A 81 -5.49 -27.32 -2.31
N MET A 82 -4.89 -26.20 -2.72
CA MET A 82 -4.31 -26.04 -4.04
C MET A 82 -3.09 -26.94 -4.24
N THR A 83 -2.19 -27.06 -3.26
CA THR A 83 -1.04 -27.98 -3.36
C THR A 83 -1.48 -29.42 -3.62
N SER A 84 -2.58 -29.85 -2.98
CA SER A 84 -3.20 -31.16 -3.21
C SER A 84 -3.84 -31.28 -4.59
N LYS A 85 -4.64 -30.27 -4.99
CA LYS A 85 -5.36 -30.25 -6.29
C LYS A 85 -4.43 -30.21 -7.50
N THR A 86 -3.25 -29.61 -7.34
CA THR A 86 -2.27 -29.49 -8.41
C THR A 86 -1.19 -30.56 -8.32
N GLU A 87 -1.27 -31.53 -7.40
CA GLU A 87 -0.26 -32.58 -7.22
C GLU A 87 1.17 -31.99 -7.06
N MET A 88 1.29 -31.01 -6.17
CA MET A 88 2.57 -30.37 -5.86
C MET A 88 3.51 -31.36 -5.18
N SER A 89 4.74 -31.49 -5.67
CA SER A 89 5.74 -32.40 -5.10
C SER A 89 6.30 -31.86 -3.78
N SER A 90 6.88 -32.75 -2.96
CA SER A 90 7.54 -32.34 -1.70
C SER A 90 8.69 -31.35 -1.93
N LEU A 91 9.41 -31.45 -3.05
CA LEU A 91 10.47 -30.50 -3.40
C LEU A 91 9.89 -29.12 -3.72
N GLU A 92 8.80 -29.05 -4.49
CA GLU A 92 8.13 -27.78 -4.76
C GLU A 92 7.56 -27.18 -3.47
N PHE A 93 7.04 -28.01 -2.56
CA PHE A 93 6.46 -27.55 -1.29
C PHE A 93 7.46 -26.80 -0.40
N ILE A 94 8.76 -27.12 -0.50
CA ILE A 94 9.84 -26.37 0.18
C ILE A 94 9.89 -24.92 -0.32
N TYR A 95 9.58 -24.68 -1.59
CA TYR A 95 9.46 -23.35 -2.20
C TYR A 95 8.02 -22.79 -2.10
N GLY A 96 7.29 -23.14 -1.04
CA GLY A 96 5.86 -22.81 -0.91
C GLY A 96 5.58 -21.30 -0.93
N ASP A 97 6.52 -20.48 -0.50
CA ASP A 97 6.51 -19.02 -0.60
C ASP A 97 6.36 -18.52 -2.05
N MET A 98 7.00 -19.18 -3.02
CA MET A 98 6.91 -18.85 -4.46
C MET A 98 5.53 -19.16 -5.05
N TYR A 99 4.76 -20.03 -4.38
CA TYR A 99 3.44 -20.47 -4.81
C TYR A 99 2.32 -19.78 -4.06
N PHE A 100 2.55 -19.34 -2.82
CA PHE A 100 1.50 -18.98 -1.88
C PHE A 100 0.54 -17.94 -2.43
N THR A 101 1.06 -16.74 -2.74
CA THR A 101 0.25 -15.62 -3.27
C THR A 101 -0.37 -15.95 -4.61
N THR A 102 0.39 -16.63 -5.48
CA THR A 102 -0.10 -17.08 -6.79
C THR A 102 -1.33 -17.99 -6.64
N TYR A 103 -1.26 -19.01 -5.79
CA TYR A 103 -2.34 -19.99 -5.61
C TYR A 103 -3.61 -19.43 -4.97
N LEU A 104 -3.56 -18.25 -4.35
CA LEU A 104 -4.78 -17.61 -3.87
C LEU A 104 -5.65 -17.10 -5.02
N ASN A 105 -5.07 -16.91 -6.23
CA ASN A 105 -5.73 -16.28 -7.37
C ASN A 105 -6.43 -14.99 -6.96
N GLN A 106 -5.69 -14.14 -6.26
CA GLN A 106 -6.09 -12.80 -5.83
C GLN A 106 -4.87 -11.91 -5.89
N VAL A 107 -5.06 -10.63 -6.18
CA VAL A 107 -3.99 -9.65 -6.14
C VAL A 107 -3.69 -9.29 -4.67
N PRO A 108 -2.47 -9.48 -4.15
CA PRO A 108 -2.10 -9.03 -2.80
C PRO A 108 -2.36 -7.54 -2.59
N TYR A 109 -2.88 -7.14 -1.42
CA TYR A 109 -3.00 -5.72 -1.05
C TYR A 109 -1.67 -5.29 -0.43
N GLN A 110 -0.72 -4.95 -1.29
CA GLN A 110 0.63 -4.63 -0.89
C GLN A 110 0.78 -3.15 -0.50
N LEU A 111 1.50 -2.89 0.58
CA LEU A 111 1.91 -1.57 1.00
C LEU A 111 3.37 -1.34 0.62
N GLU A 112 3.65 -0.18 0.05
CA GLU A 112 5.00 0.23 -0.33
C GLU A 112 5.63 1.07 0.80
N ASN A 113 6.84 0.74 1.23
CA ASN A 113 7.59 1.44 2.27
C ASN A 113 9.09 1.16 2.21
N SER A 114 9.86 1.74 3.13
CA SER A 114 11.27 1.36 3.32
C SER A 114 11.38 0.05 4.11
N LEU A 115 12.07 -0.93 3.52
CA LEU A 115 12.49 -2.14 4.22
C LEU A 115 13.91 -1.99 4.79
N ILE A 116 14.14 -2.58 5.96
CA ILE A 116 15.46 -2.62 6.57
C ILE A 116 15.96 -4.07 6.54
N GLU A 117 16.99 -4.29 5.74
CA GLU A 117 17.67 -5.58 5.65
C GLU A 117 18.46 -5.84 6.93
N LEU A 118 18.31 -7.04 7.48
CA LEU A 118 19.08 -7.50 8.63
C LEU A 118 20.43 -8.07 8.15
N PRO A 119 21.52 -7.92 8.93
CA PRO A 119 22.81 -8.49 8.56
C PRO A 119 22.70 -10.01 8.38
N GLN A 120 23.20 -10.53 7.25
CA GLN A 120 23.10 -11.95 6.93
C GLN A 120 24.49 -12.59 6.83
N GLU A 121 24.71 -13.68 7.57
CA GLU A 121 25.88 -14.55 7.37
C GLU A 121 25.60 -15.63 6.29
N ASN A 122 24.34 -16.05 6.08
CA ASN A 122 23.96 -17.15 5.16
C ASN A 122 22.56 -16.96 4.50
N GLY A 123 22.29 -15.80 3.92
CA GLY A 123 21.02 -15.51 3.24
C GLY A 123 20.70 -16.40 2.04
N PHE A 124 19.49 -16.96 1.99
CA PHE A 124 19.00 -17.80 0.88
C PHE A 124 18.82 -17.04 -0.46
N SER A 125 18.88 -15.70 -0.45
CA SER A 125 18.58 -14.83 -1.60
C SER A 125 19.82 -14.11 -2.20
N LEU A 126 21.03 -14.44 -1.72
CA LEU A 126 22.25 -13.68 -2.00
C LEU A 126 22.90 -13.99 -3.36
N THR A 127 22.58 -15.12 -4.01
CA THR A 127 23.22 -15.49 -5.28
C THR A 127 22.30 -15.35 -6.50
N GLY A 128 22.89 -15.10 -7.67
CA GLY A 128 22.16 -15.08 -8.94
C GLY A 128 21.47 -16.41 -9.29
N LYS A 129 21.94 -17.53 -8.74
CA LYS A 129 21.31 -18.86 -8.92
C LYS A 129 20.01 -18.97 -8.14
N ASP A 130 19.96 -18.44 -6.92
CA ASP A 130 18.76 -18.49 -6.08
C ASP A 130 17.63 -17.65 -6.68
N ARG A 131 17.97 -16.47 -7.21
CA ARG A 131 17.01 -15.63 -7.94
C ARG A 131 16.42 -16.33 -9.17
N MET A 132 17.23 -17.11 -9.90
CA MET A 132 16.74 -17.89 -11.03
C MET A 132 15.81 -19.03 -10.59
N LEU A 133 16.13 -19.70 -9.47
CA LEU A 133 15.29 -20.75 -8.90
C LEU A 133 13.93 -20.18 -8.43
N ASN A 134 13.93 -19.03 -7.77
CA ASN A 134 12.69 -18.37 -7.35
C ASN A 134 11.78 -18.08 -8.56
N LYS A 135 12.34 -17.50 -9.64
CA LYS A 135 11.58 -17.28 -10.89
C LYS A 135 11.08 -18.57 -11.52
N LEU A 136 11.86 -19.66 -11.47
CA LEU A 136 11.43 -20.96 -11.98
C LEU A 136 10.19 -21.46 -11.21
N TYR A 137 10.20 -21.38 -9.88
CA TYR A 137 9.08 -21.85 -9.06
C TYR A 137 7.86 -20.93 -9.13
N MET A 138 8.06 -19.62 -9.22
CA MET A 138 6.98 -18.67 -9.54
C MET A 138 6.29 -19.03 -10.86
N HIS A 139 7.09 -19.38 -11.90
CA HIS A 139 6.54 -19.74 -13.20
C HIS A 139 5.77 -21.07 -13.15
N LYS A 140 6.30 -22.06 -12.43
CA LYS A 140 5.60 -23.34 -12.19
C LYS A 140 4.28 -23.13 -11.45
N ALA A 141 4.25 -22.26 -10.43
CA ALA A 141 3.03 -21.91 -9.71
C ALA A 141 1.97 -21.38 -10.67
N LEU A 142 2.36 -20.42 -11.52
CA LEU A 142 1.46 -19.79 -12.48
C LEU A 142 0.91 -20.78 -13.52
N ILE A 143 1.75 -21.64 -14.10
CA ILE A 143 1.30 -22.67 -15.06
C ILE A 143 0.32 -23.64 -14.39
N ARG A 144 0.61 -24.09 -13.17
CA ARG A 144 -0.28 -25.02 -12.44
C ARG A 144 -1.63 -24.38 -12.13
N LEU A 145 -1.64 -23.11 -11.70
CA LEU A 145 -2.87 -22.36 -11.47
C LEU A 145 -3.67 -22.20 -12.77
N TYR A 146 -3.00 -21.77 -13.85
CA TYR A 146 -3.63 -21.62 -15.17
C TYR A 146 -4.30 -22.91 -15.64
N ASN A 147 -3.60 -24.04 -15.56
CA ASN A 147 -4.13 -25.34 -15.95
C ASN A 147 -5.33 -25.74 -15.08
N TYR A 148 -5.23 -25.52 -13.77
CA TYR A 148 -6.33 -25.79 -12.84
C TYR A 148 -7.59 -24.98 -13.19
N LEU A 149 -7.45 -23.66 -13.36
CA LEU A 149 -8.56 -22.76 -13.72
C LEU A 149 -9.16 -23.09 -15.10
N SER A 150 -8.32 -23.39 -16.08
CA SER A 150 -8.75 -23.80 -17.43
C SER A 150 -9.58 -25.09 -17.40
N LEU A 151 -9.15 -26.09 -16.61
CA LEU A 151 -9.88 -27.34 -16.43
C LEU A 151 -11.21 -27.11 -15.71
N LEU A 152 -11.24 -26.23 -14.70
CA LEU A 152 -12.48 -25.84 -14.02
C LEU A 152 -13.47 -25.19 -15.00
N LYS A 153 -13.00 -24.24 -15.81
CA LYS A 153 -13.84 -23.54 -16.78
C LYS A 153 -14.43 -24.50 -17.81
N SER A 154 -13.61 -25.41 -18.33
CA SER A 154 -14.04 -26.46 -19.26
C SER A 154 -15.10 -27.39 -18.66
N LYS A 155 -14.91 -27.84 -17.41
CA LYS A 155 -15.90 -28.67 -16.70
C LYS A 155 -17.21 -27.93 -16.45
N ASN A 156 -17.13 -26.66 -16.05
CA ASN A 156 -18.32 -25.84 -15.79
C ASN A 156 -19.13 -25.56 -17.06
N ASN A 157 -18.49 -25.35 -18.21
CA ASN A 157 -19.19 -25.20 -19.48
C ASN A 157 -20.00 -26.46 -19.85
N ASN A 158 -19.52 -27.64 -19.43
CA ASN A 158 -20.22 -28.90 -19.66
C ASN A 158 -21.26 -29.24 -18.57
N ASN A 159 -21.08 -28.74 -17.34
CA ASN A 159 -21.99 -28.92 -16.20
C ASN A 159 -21.92 -27.70 -15.27
N PRO A 160 -22.83 -26.71 -15.39
CA PRO A 160 -22.74 -25.49 -14.61
C PRO A 160 -23.04 -25.76 -13.14
N SER A 161 -22.05 -25.53 -12.26
CA SER A 161 -22.26 -25.48 -10.81
C SER A 161 -21.98 -24.07 -10.31
N THR A 162 -22.98 -23.42 -9.71
CA THR A 162 -22.91 -22.01 -9.29
C THR A 162 -21.83 -21.76 -8.24
N GLN A 163 -21.65 -22.71 -7.31
CA GLN A 163 -20.71 -22.57 -6.19
C GLN A 163 -19.23 -22.60 -6.63
N MET A 164 -18.90 -23.29 -7.72
CA MET A 164 -17.52 -23.29 -8.24
C MET A 164 -17.15 -21.99 -8.97
N ILE A 165 -18.14 -21.19 -9.39
CA ILE A 165 -17.94 -19.94 -10.12
C ILE A 165 -17.61 -18.79 -9.15
N GLU A 166 -18.20 -18.79 -7.95
CA GLU A 166 -17.98 -17.72 -6.96
C GLU A 166 -16.57 -17.79 -6.34
N ASP A 167 -16.07 -19.00 -6.04
CA ASP A 167 -14.77 -19.22 -5.41
C ASP A 167 -13.57 -18.75 -6.24
N THR A 168 -13.75 -18.55 -7.55
CA THR A 168 -12.67 -18.10 -8.45
C THR A 168 -12.66 -16.60 -8.64
N LYS A 169 -13.73 -15.86 -8.35
CA LYS A 169 -13.84 -14.42 -8.68
C LYS A 169 -12.87 -13.54 -7.90
N GLU A 170 -12.51 -12.40 -8.51
CA GLU A 170 -11.71 -11.36 -7.86
C GLU A 170 -12.53 -10.78 -6.70
N PHE A 171 -11.93 -10.70 -5.52
CA PHE A 171 -12.56 -10.10 -4.36
C PHE A 171 -12.51 -8.58 -4.43
N SER A 172 -13.57 -7.94 -3.93
CA SER A 172 -13.53 -6.50 -3.64
C SER A 172 -12.74 -6.22 -2.34
N PRO A 173 -11.93 -5.14 -2.30
CA PRO A 173 -11.62 -4.26 -3.42
C PRO A 173 -10.66 -4.94 -4.42
N THR A 174 -11.03 -4.85 -5.68
CA THR A 174 -10.17 -5.22 -6.82
C THR A 174 -8.93 -4.32 -6.83
N LEU A 175 -7.90 -4.70 -7.62
CA LEU A 175 -6.65 -3.92 -7.70
C LEU A 175 -6.88 -2.40 -7.89
N TYR A 176 -7.86 -2.01 -8.70
CA TYR A 176 -8.11 -0.60 -9.04
C TYR A 176 -9.00 0.16 -8.08
N GLU A 177 -9.67 -0.55 -7.16
CA GLU A 177 -10.53 0.03 -6.11
C GLU A 177 -9.75 0.33 -4.82
N ARG A 178 -8.52 -0.14 -4.73
CA ARG A 178 -7.64 0.02 -3.56
C ARG A 178 -7.05 1.43 -3.53
N ASP A 179 -7.14 2.07 -2.37
CA ASP A 179 -6.68 3.45 -2.16
C ASP A 179 -5.50 3.57 -1.19
N VAL A 180 -5.23 2.55 -0.36
CA VAL A 180 -4.12 2.54 0.58
C VAL A 180 -2.83 2.20 -0.14
N ARG A 181 -1.78 3.01 0.07
CA ARG A 181 -0.51 2.83 -0.67
C ARG A 181 0.70 2.59 0.22
N SER A 182 0.82 3.33 1.32
CA SER A 182 2.02 3.31 2.13
C SER A 182 1.70 3.60 3.60
N PRO A 183 2.35 2.95 4.57
CA PRO A 183 2.32 3.38 5.97
C PRO A 183 3.13 4.66 6.17
N CYS A 184 2.68 5.49 7.11
CA CYS A 184 3.45 6.64 7.56
C CYS A 184 4.69 6.21 8.36
N HIS A 185 5.74 7.04 8.36
CA HIS A 185 7.04 6.75 8.98
C HIS A 185 6.96 6.26 10.44
N ASN A 186 5.96 6.70 11.19
CA ASN A 186 5.77 6.41 12.62
C ASN A 186 4.75 5.29 12.90
N ASP A 187 4.27 4.59 11.87
CA ASP A 187 3.27 3.51 11.98
C ASP A 187 1.96 3.95 12.67
N LYS A 188 1.57 5.23 12.46
CA LYS A 188 0.31 5.82 12.99
C LYS A 188 -0.71 6.18 11.92
N CYS A 189 -0.37 6.06 10.64
CA CYS A 189 -1.32 6.24 9.55
C CYS A 189 -0.96 5.43 8.31
N LEU A 190 -1.88 5.41 7.36
CA LEU A 190 -1.65 5.00 5.99
C LEU A 190 -1.97 6.13 5.02
N PHE A 191 -1.10 6.35 4.04
CA PHE A 191 -1.32 7.23 2.92
C PHE A 191 -2.34 6.65 1.94
N LEU A 192 -3.30 7.50 1.56
CA LEU A 192 -4.40 7.16 0.65
C LEU A 192 -4.29 7.97 -0.65
N THR A 193 -4.46 7.32 -1.79
CA THR A 193 -4.72 8.00 -3.07
C THR A 193 -5.36 7.05 -4.10
N ASN A 194 -6.25 7.59 -4.92
CA ASN A 194 -6.80 6.87 -6.08
C ASN A 194 -5.84 6.84 -7.28
N LYS A 195 -4.72 7.56 -7.23
CA LYS A 195 -3.70 7.48 -8.27
C LYS A 195 -2.98 6.14 -8.22
N HIS A 196 -2.84 5.51 -9.38
CA HIS A 196 -2.05 4.30 -9.58
C HIS A 196 -0.73 4.68 -10.27
N SER A 197 0.38 4.10 -9.82
CA SER A 197 1.72 4.36 -10.40
C SER A 197 2.00 3.59 -11.67
N PHE A 198 1.19 2.58 -12.00
CA PHE A 198 1.38 1.72 -13.16
C PHE A 198 0.14 1.73 -14.04
N PRO A 199 0.30 1.46 -15.34
CA PRO A 199 -0.83 1.29 -16.25
C PRO A 199 -1.74 0.14 -15.84
N ASN A 200 -2.87 0.01 -16.54
CA ASN A 200 -3.76 -1.13 -16.33
C ASN A 200 -3.07 -2.45 -16.75
N VAL A 201 -2.73 -3.31 -15.80
CA VAL A 201 -2.06 -4.58 -16.06
C VAL A 201 -2.96 -5.60 -16.76
N LYS A 202 -4.29 -5.43 -16.71
CA LYS A 202 -5.24 -6.24 -17.49
C LYS A 202 -5.09 -6.03 -19.01
N LEU A 203 -4.33 -5.02 -19.46
CA LEU A 203 -3.91 -4.87 -20.86
C LEU A 203 -3.02 -6.04 -21.32
N PHE A 204 -2.33 -6.72 -20.39
CA PHE A 204 -1.47 -7.86 -20.66
C PHE A 204 -2.20 -9.17 -20.32
N LYS A 205 -2.84 -9.75 -21.33
CA LYS A 205 -3.42 -11.08 -21.20
C LYS A 205 -2.32 -12.13 -21.04
N TYR A 206 -2.37 -12.88 -19.94
CA TYR A 206 -1.44 -13.96 -19.68
C TYR A 206 -1.54 -15.06 -20.74
N LYS A 207 -0.39 -15.64 -21.09
CA LYS A 207 -0.29 -16.78 -22.01
C LYS A 207 0.66 -17.82 -21.42
N PRO A 208 0.26 -19.09 -21.29
CA PRO A 208 1.04 -20.11 -20.60
C PRO A 208 2.38 -20.45 -21.27
N TYR A 209 2.51 -20.18 -22.57
CA TYR A 209 3.76 -20.36 -23.32
C TYR A 209 4.75 -19.19 -23.15
N ILE A 210 4.33 -18.09 -22.50
CA ILE A 210 5.21 -16.96 -22.15
C ILE A 210 5.77 -17.21 -20.76
N ASN A 211 7.09 -17.30 -20.66
CA ASN A 211 7.77 -17.42 -19.37
C ASN A 211 7.82 -16.06 -18.63
N ILE A 212 8.14 -16.09 -17.33
CA ILE A 212 8.16 -14.87 -16.50
C ILE A 212 9.15 -13.83 -17.03
N SER A 213 10.33 -14.25 -17.51
CA SER A 213 11.34 -13.31 -18.04
C SER A 213 10.86 -12.59 -19.29
N GLU A 214 10.13 -13.26 -20.18
CA GLU A 214 9.52 -12.64 -21.34
C GLU A 214 8.36 -11.71 -20.94
N SER A 215 7.56 -12.09 -19.94
CA SER A 215 6.56 -11.19 -19.35
C SER A 215 7.20 -9.90 -18.81
N GLU A 216 8.28 -10.02 -18.03
CA GLU A 216 9.05 -8.89 -17.51
C GLU A 216 9.55 -7.98 -18.64
N ARG A 217 10.08 -8.57 -19.73
CA ARG A 217 10.57 -7.84 -20.90
C ARG A 217 9.45 -7.05 -21.59
N LEU A 218 8.30 -7.68 -21.80
CA LEU A 218 7.13 -7.04 -22.42
C LEU A 218 6.64 -5.85 -21.59
N HIS A 219 6.45 -6.04 -20.28
CA HIS A 219 6.02 -4.98 -19.36
C HIS A 219 7.02 -3.83 -19.29
N SER A 220 8.32 -4.14 -19.25
CA SER A 220 9.39 -3.13 -19.20
C SER A 220 9.51 -2.36 -20.52
N SER A 221 9.20 -2.98 -21.66
CA SER A 221 9.18 -2.31 -22.96
C SER A 221 7.98 -1.36 -23.12
N PHE A 222 6.89 -1.61 -22.39
CA PHE A 222 5.66 -0.82 -22.45
C PHE A 222 5.71 0.36 -21.47
N PHE A 223 6.19 0.14 -20.25
CA PHE A 223 6.22 1.16 -19.21
C PHE A 223 7.50 1.08 -18.37
N ASN A 224 8.16 2.24 -18.23
CA ASN A 224 9.36 2.39 -17.42
C ASN A 224 8.99 2.68 -15.96
N THR A 225 9.33 1.77 -15.06
CA THR A 225 9.04 1.89 -13.63
C THR A 225 9.98 2.83 -12.87
N GLN A 226 11.01 3.37 -13.52
CA GLN A 226 12.03 4.19 -12.85
C GLN A 226 11.47 5.44 -12.19
N HIS A 227 10.46 6.09 -12.80
CA HIS A 227 9.80 7.26 -12.20
C HIS A 227 9.21 6.91 -10.83
N PHE A 228 8.47 5.80 -10.75
CA PHE A 228 7.91 5.34 -9.48
C PHE A 228 8.99 4.96 -8.46
N ILE A 229 10.07 4.30 -8.88
CA ILE A 229 11.18 3.93 -7.98
C ILE A 229 11.86 5.17 -7.40
N SER A 230 11.93 6.26 -8.17
CA SER A 230 12.50 7.54 -7.72
C SER A 230 11.55 8.39 -6.88
N TYR A 231 10.23 8.23 -7.07
CA TYR A 231 9.19 9.00 -6.38
C TYR A 231 8.06 8.09 -5.86
N PRO A 232 8.36 7.11 -5.00
CA PRO A 232 7.40 6.15 -4.48
C PRO A 232 6.36 6.79 -3.55
N TYR A 233 5.32 6.03 -3.19
CA TYR A 233 4.23 6.52 -2.35
C TYR A 233 4.68 6.87 -0.93
N SER A 234 5.62 6.10 -0.38
CA SER A 234 6.18 6.27 0.96
C SER A 234 6.80 7.65 1.19
N HIS A 235 7.35 8.26 0.15
CA HIS A 235 7.86 9.63 0.21
C HIS A 235 6.78 10.69 0.48
N ALA A 236 5.48 10.36 0.38
CA ALA A 236 4.43 11.29 0.76
C ALA A 236 4.27 11.39 2.29
N VAL A 237 4.84 10.47 3.07
CA VAL A 237 4.57 10.29 4.51
C VAL A 237 5.80 9.79 5.29
N ASP A 238 7.00 10.03 4.77
CA ASP A 238 8.26 9.60 5.36
C ASP A 238 8.84 10.63 6.38
N ASN A 239 8.21 11.79 6.52
CA ASN A 239 8.67 12.92 7.35
C ASN A 239 10.05 13.44 6.92
N ASP A 240 10.32 13.43 5.60
CA ASP A 240 11.50 14.03 4.99
C ASP A 240 11.13 15.01 3.87
N ASN A 241 11.29 16.31 4.12
CA ASN A 241 10.96 17.35 3.14
C ASN A 241 11.93 17.42 1.93
N SER A 242 12.88 16.50 1.82
CA SER A 242 13.81 16.39 0.69
C SER A 242 13.42 15.31 -0.33
N THR A 243 12.53 14.40 0.04
CA THR A 243 11.95 13.37 -0.82
C THR A 243 10.52 13.77 -1.22
N ALA A 244 10.00 13.16 -2.27
CA ALA A 244 8.60 13.38 -2.67
C ALA A 244 8.01 12.17 -3.37
N TRP A 245 6.71 11.95 -3.15
CA TRP A 245 5.88 11.16 -4.03
C TRP A 245 5.41 12.06 -5.19
N ILE A 246 5.63 11.58 -6.42
CA ILE A 246 5.19 12.29 -7.63
C ILE A 246 4.33 11.35 -8.47
N SER A 247 3.05 11.69 -8.64
CA SER A 247 2.14 10.87 -9.45
C SER A 247 2.56 10.88 -10.92
N GLN A 248 2.28 9.76 -11.62
CA GLN A 248 2.57 9.64 -13.05
C GLN A 248 1.67 10.54 -13.90
N ASP A 249 0.38 10.60 -13.54
CA ASP A 249 -0.63 11.36 -14.27
C ASP A 249 -0.95 12.68 -13.58
N VAL A 250 -1.39 13.66 -14.38
CA VAL A 250 -1.89 14.94 -13.88
C VAL A 250 -3.12 14.76 -13.01
N ILE A 251 -3.35 15.70 -12.09
CA ILE A 251 -4.51 15.69 -11.20
C ILE A 251 -5.77 15.98 -12.02
N ARG A 252 -6.76 15.13 -11.87
CA ARG A 252 -8.11 15.26 -12.41
C ARG A 252 -9.07 15.64 -11.29
N LYS A 253 -10.22 16.16 -11.69
CA LYS A 253 -11.35 16.31 -10.78
C LYS A 253 -11.64 14.96 -10.12
N ASP A 254 -11.97 15.00 -8.84
CA ASP A 254 -12.28 13.87 -7.97
C ASP A 254 -11.08 12.98 -7.58
N ASP A 255 -9.88 13.28 -8.09
CA ASP A 255 -8.65 12.70 -7.54
C ASP A 255 -8.40 13.17 -6.11
N TYR A 256 -7.84 12.30 -5.29
CA TYR A 256 -7.62 12.60 -3.88
C TYR A 256 -6.30 12.06 -3.35
N ILE A 257 -5.89 12.70 -2.26
CA ILE A 257 -4.85 12.28 -1.35
C ILE A 257 -5.43 12.28 0.07
N GLY A 258 -4.95 11.44 0.97
CA GLY A 258 -5.59 11.29 2.26
C GLY A 258 -4.79 10.46 3.25
N LEU A 259 -5.34 10.33 4.45
CA LEU A 259 -4.78 9.53 5.52
C LEU A 259 -5.86 8.64 6.14
N ASP A 260 -5.54 7.37 6.38
CA ASP A 260 -6.21 6.49 7.34
C ASP A 260 -5.42 6.55 8.65
N LEU A 261 -6.04 7.04 9.71
CA LEU A 261 -5.42 7.26 11.03
C LEU A 261 -5.38 5.98 11.88
N LEU A 262 -5.64 4.83 11.25
CA LEU A 262 -5.71 3.46 11.79
C LEU A 262 -6.89 3.22 12.73
N LEU A 263 -7.26 4.22 13.54
CA LEU A 263 -8.32 4.18 14.54
C LEU A 263 -9.08 5.52 14.55
N PRO A 264 -10.34 5.53 15.02
CA PRO A 264 -11.07 6.77 15.32
C PRO A 264 -10.30 7.68 16.28
N MET A 265 -10.16 8.95 15.91
CA MET A 265 -9.38 9.91 16.70
C MET A 265 -10.22 10.60 17.78
N PRO A 266 -9.85 10.50 19.07
CA PRO A 266 -10.65 11.08 20.16
C PRO A 266 -10.43 12.59 20.35
N VAL A 267 -9.46 13.18 19.63
CA VAL A 267 -9.05 14.58 19.77
C VAL A 267 -9.05 15.28 18.41
N PRO A 268 -9.22 16.61 18.37
CA PRO A 268 -8.94 17.42 17.20
C PRO A 268 -7.52 17.20 16.68
N LEU A 269 -7.35 17.31 15.36
CA LEU A 269 -6.06 17.13 14.71
C LEU A 269 -5.69 18.33 13.85
N THR A 270 -4.41 18.68 13.89
CA THR A 270 -3.79 19.59 12.92
C THR A 270 -3.05 18.76 11.89
N PHE A 271 -3.34 19.02 10.62
CA PHE A 271 -2.67 18.38 9.48
C PHE A 271 -1.71 19.36 8.85
N ASN A 272 -0.60 18.83 8.33
CA ASN A 272 0.39 19.58 7.56
C ASN A 272 0.66 18.85 6.26
N LEU A 273 0.37 19.50 5.13
CA LEU A 273 0.64 19.01 3.79
C LEU A 273 1.73 19.87 3.15
N ILE A 274 2.82 19.25 2.71
CA ILE A 274 3.93 19.91 2.00
C ILE A 274 3.93 19.46 0.54
N ILE A 275 3.79 20.41 -0.37
CA ILE A 275 3.67 20.16 -1.81
C ILE A 275 4.43 21.18 -2.65
N ASP A 276 4.83 20.77 -3.86
CA ASP A 276 5.37 21.67 -4.88
C ASP A 276 4.29 22.03 -5.93
N HIS A 277 3.30 22.83 -5.51
CA HIS A 277 2.16 23.24 -6.35
C HIS A 277 1.95 24.76 -6.31
N LYS A 278 1.08 25.26 -7.20
CA LYS A 278 0.58 26.65 -7.12
C LYS A 278 -0.39 26.80 -5.95
N SER A 279 -0.35 27.95 -5.27
CA SER A 279 -1.22 28.25 -4.13
C SER A 279 -2.73 28.15 -4.45
N ASP A 280 -3.14 28.40 -5.69
CA ASP A 280 -4.53 28.25 -6.13
C ASP A 280 -5.07 26.81 -6.03
N TYR A 281 -4.19 25.81 -5.91
CA TYR A 281 -4.59 24.43 -5.66
C TYR A 281 -5.47 24.31 -4.41
N PHE A 282 -5.09 24.99 -3.34
CA PHE A 282 -5.77 24.91 -2.05
C PHE A 282 -7.18 25.51 -2.05
N ASN A 283 -7.48 26.44 -2.97
CA ASN A 283 -8.83 27.01 -3.12
C ASN A 283 -9.84 26.02 -3.73
N HIS A 284 -9.34 24.94 -4.33
CA HIS A 284 -10.14 23.94 -5.06
C HIS A 284 -9.98 22.54 -4.42
N LEU A 285 -9.80 22.52 -3.10
CA LEU A 285 -9.79 21.30 -2.30
C LEU A 285 -11.07 21.17 -1.51
N SER A 286 -11.69 19.99 -1.63
CA SER A 286 -12.75 19.56 -0.72
C SER A 286 -12.15 18.68 0.38
N ILE A 287 -12.21 19.15 1.62
CA ILE A 287 -11.82 18.37 2.79
C ILE A 287 -12.97 17.47 3.23
N GLN A 288 -12.75 16.16 3.22
CA GLN A 288 -13.73 15.16 3.59
C GLN A 288 -13.20 14.24 4.69
N ILE A 289 -14.06 13.90 5.64
CA ILE A 289 -13.75 12.92 6.68
C ILE A 289 -14.65 11.69 6.57
N SER A 290 -14.20 10.57 7.11
CA SER A 290 -15.00 9.37 7.23
C SER A 290 -14.71 8.62 8.52
N HIS A 291 -15.73 7.98 9.09
CA HIS A 291 -15.62 7.10 10.24
C HIS A 291 -15.28 5.65 9.84
N ASP A 292 -15.68 5.22 8.65
CA ASP A 292 -15.63 3.84 8.19
C ASP A 292 -14.88 3.64 6.86
N GLY A 293 -14.50 4.72 6.19
CA GLY A 293 -13.80 4.73 4.90
C GLY A 293 -14.74 4.55 3.70
N SER A 294 -16.05 4.43 3.93
CA SER A 294 -17.09 4.21 2.91
C SER A 294 -18.01 5.42 2.76
N ALA A 295 -18.52 5.95 3.88
CA ALA A 295 -19.35 7.15 3.89
C ALA A 295 -18.47 8.38 4.14
N TRP A 296 -18.44 9.30 3.18
CA TRP A 296 -17.59 10.51 3.22
C TRP A 296 -18.44 11.75 3.48
N ILE A 297 -18.01 12.56 4.43
CA ILE A 297 -18.68 13.79 4.86
C ILE A 297 -17.78 14.97 4.53
N GLN A 298 -18.27 15.91 3.71
CA GLN A 298 -17.60 17.17 3.49
C GLN A 298 -17.82 18.10 4.69
N LEU A 299 -16.73 18.64 5.23
CA LEU A 299 -16.80 19.55 6.38
C LEU A 299 -17.45 20.89 5.96
N SER A 300 -18.32 21.42 6.83
CA SER A 300 -19.01 22.70 6.62
C SER A 300 -19.18 23.45 7.95
N PRO A 301 -18.54 24.62 8.12
CA PRO A 301 -17.64 25.28 7.17
C PRO A 301 -16.35 24.47 6.92
N SER A 302 -15.74 24.63 5.73
CA SER A 302 -14.44 24.02 5.45
C SER A 302 -13.38 24.55 6.42
N PRO A 303 -12.44 23.71 6.90
CA PRO A 303 -11.32 24.17 7.72
C PRO A 303 -10.56 25.32 7.08
N LYS A 304 -10.13 26.28 7.91
CA LYS A 304 -9.24 27.36 7.45
C LYS A 304 -7.88 26.76 7.10
N LEU A 305 -7.40 27.05 5.89
CA LEU A 305 -6.08 26.67 5.41
C LEU A 305 -5.10 27.81 5.69
N ASP A 306 -4.00 27.50 6.37
CA ASP A 306 -2.85 28.39 6.56
C ASP A 306 -1.73 27.96 5.62
N ILE A 307 -1.40 28.81 4.65
CA ILE A 307 -0.47 28.50 3.56
C ILE A 307 0.77 29.36 3.72
N SER A 308 1.92 28.71 3.83
CA SER A 308 3.22 29.37 3.94
C SER A 308 4.22 28.79 2.94
N SER A 309 5.11 29.65 2.44
CA SER A 309 6.23 29.22 1.60
C SER A 309 7.37 28.70 2.49
N LEU A 310 7.91 27.54 2.14
CA LEU A 310 9.09 26.99 2.80
C LEU A 310 10.32 27.50 2.08
N SER A 311 11.15 28.29 2.77
CA SER A 311 12.40 28.83 2.24
C SER A 311 13.47 27.72 2.14
N SER A 312 13.41 26.90 1.10
CA SER A 312 14.48 25.96 0.76
C SER A 312 14.92 26.14 -0.70
N THR A 313 16.20 25.88 -0.97
CA THR A 313 16.98 26.47 -2.06
C THR A 313 16.80 25.85 -3.45
N LYS A 314 15.75 25.03 -3.68
CA LYS A 314 15.55 24.38 -4.99
C LYS A 314 14.13 24.43 -5.54
N ASN A 315 13.09 24.34 -4.71
CA ASN A 315 11.69 24.23 -5.16
C ASN A 315 10.79 25.23 -4.42
N ASN A 316 9.68 25.64 -5.06
CA ASN A 316 8.68 26.54 -4.47
C ASN A 316 7.71 25.74 -3.57
N LEU A 317 8.25 25.17 -2.50
CA LEU A 317 7.47 24.32 -1.59
C LEU A 317 6.48 25.16 -0.78
N LEU A 318 5.24 24.68 -0.73
CA LEU A 318 4.17 25.24 0.10
C LEU A 318 3.83 24.27 1.22
N SER A 319 3.78 24.79 2.46
CA SER A 319 3.17 24.11 3.60
C SER A 319 1.74 24.62 3.75
N CYS A 320 0.78 23.70 3.80
CA CYS A 320 -0.61 23.96 4.09
C CYS A 320 -1.00 23.28 5.39
N LYS A 321 -1.27 24.09 6.41
CA LYS A 321 -1.72 23.64 7.72
C LYS A 321 -3.20 23.90 7.90
N PHE A 322 -3.92 22.91 8.42
CA PHE A 322 -5.34 23.06 8.73
C PHE A 322 -5.73 22.17 9.89
N ARG A 323 -6.75 22.60 10.65
CA ARG A 323 -7.23 21.90 11.84
C ARG A 323 -8.63 21.36 11.63
N ILE A 324 -8.82 20.09 11.94
CA ILE A 324 -10.14 19.44 11.99
C ILE A 324 -10.55 19.35 13.46
N ARG A 325 -11.70 19.94 13.80
CA ARG A 325 -12.21 20.00 15.18
C ARG A 325 -13.12 18.82 15.50
N GLU A 326 -13.72 18.24 14.47
CA GLU A 326 -14.51 17.02 14.53
C GLU A 326 -13.65 15.87 15.07
N THR A 327 -14.23 15.03 15.92
CA THR A 327 -13.56 13.86 16.49
C THR A 327 -14.30 12.58 16.10
N GLY A 328 -13.69 11.43 16.38
CA GLY A 328 -14.21 10.11 16.07
C GLY A 328 -14.05 9.70 14.60
N PHE A 329 -13.58 10.57 13.72
CA PHE A 329 -13.24 10.18 12.35
C PHE A 329 -11.95 9.37 12.34
N ARG A 330 -11.84 8.47 11.37
CA ARG A 330 -10.65 7.64 11.14
C ARG A 330 -9.94 8.04 9.85
N PHE A 331 -10.68 8.52 8.86
CA PHE A 331 -10.13 8.82 7.55
C PHE A 331 -10.30 10.29 7.18
N LEU A 332 -9.31 10.81 6.48
CA LEU A 332 -9.31 12.14 5.88
C LEU A 332 -8.98 12.01 4.38
N LYS A 333 -9.70 12.74 3.53
CA LYS A 333 -9.37 12.94 2.11
C LYS A 333 -9.39 14.42 1.75
N LEU A 334 -8.43 14.81 0.93
CA LEU A 334 -8.36 16.09 0.24
C LEU A 334 -8.66 15.80 -1.24
N VAL A 335 -9.86 16.16 -1.68
CA VAL A 335 -10.37 15.84 -3.02
C VAL A 335 -10.23 17.08 -3.92
N SER A 336 -9.61 16.93 -5.09
CA SER A 336 -9.51 17.99 -6.08
C SER A 336 -10.88 18.24 -6.72
N THR A 337 -11.35 19.49 -6.70
CA THR A 337 -12.67 19.85 -7.26
C THR A 337 -12.61 20.20 -8.75
N ARG A 338 -11.42 20.17 -9.37
CA ARG A 338 -11.21 20.43 -10.80
C ARG A 338 -10.01 19.69 -11.37
N ASP A 339 -9.88 19.73 -12.70
CA ASP A 339 -8.70 19.25 -13.41
C ASP A 339 -7.52 20.23 -13.29
N TRP A 340 -6.32 19.68 -13.26
CA TRP A 340 -5.06 20.41 -13.28
C TRP A 340 -4.14 19.90 -14.38
N ASN A 341 -3.19 20.73 -14.78
CA ASN A 341 -2.17 20.40 -15.77
C ASN A 341 -0.84 19.96 -15.14
N PHE A 342 -0.82 19.70 -13.83
CA PHE A 342 0.33 19.21 -13.09
C PHE A 342 -0.05 17.96 -12.29
N THR A 343 0.97 17.17 -11.92
CA THR A 343 0.86 15.93 -11.15
C THR A 343 0.80 16.23 -9.65
N PHE A 344 0.40 15.25 -8.82
CA PHE A 344 0.70 15.35 -7.39
C PHE A 344 2.23 15.35 -7.21
N SER A 345 2.71 16.24 -6.34
CA SER A 345 4.11 16.34 -5.91
C SER A 345 4.09 16.62 -4.41
N ILE A 346 4.03 15.54 -3.62
CA ILE A 346 3.86 15.58 -2.17
C ILE A 346 5.18 15.23 -1.50
N TYR A 347 5.69 16.16 -0.72
CA TYR A 347 6.92 16.01 0.05
C TYR A 347 6.65 15.45 1.43
N ASP A 348 5.53 15.80 2.06
CA ASP A 348 5.12 15.21 3.32
C ASP A 348 3.62 15.46 3.57
N PHE A 349 2.97 14.53 4.26
CA PHE A 349 1.60 14.66 4.74
C PHE A 349 1.48 14.06 6.14
N ALA A 350 1.58 14.93 7.13
CA ALA A 350 1.61 14.56 8.54
C ALA A 350 0.43 15.14 9.31
N PHE A 351 0.27 14.68 10.55
CA PHE A 351 -0.73 15.18 11.49
C PHE A 351 -0.23 15.12 12.93
N ASP A 352 -0.74 16.05 13.75
CA ASP A 352 -0.44 16.17 15.17
C ASP A 352 -1.72 16.41 15.98
N GLY A 353 -1.81 15.79 17.16
CA GLY A 353 -2.96 15.92 18.07
C GLY A 353 -2.70 16.80 19.30
N VAL A 354 -1.52 17.40 19.40
CA VAL A 354 -1.12 18.28 20.52
C VAL A 354 -0.95 19.69 20.01
N ASP A 355 -1.62 20.65 20.64
CA ASP A 355 -1.34 22.06 20.45
C ASP A 355 0.03 22.37 21.06
N ASN A 356 1.05 22.50 20.22
CA ASN A 356 2.35 23.03 20.65
C ASN A 356 2.26 24.48 21.16
N GLU A 357 1.09 25.13 21.10
CA GLU A 357 0.86 26.46 21.65
C GLU A 357 0.77 26.52 23.19
N VAL A 358 0.73 25.39 23.91
CA VAL A 358 0.53 25.41 25.39
C VAL A 358 1.80 25.03 26.20
N ILE A 359 2.88 24.57 25.56
CA ILE A 359 4.05 24.10 26.32
C ILE A 359 5.03 25.23 26.69
N ASP A 360 5.05 26.36 25.99
CA ASP A 360 6.04 27.42 26.24
C ASP A 360 5.72 28.31 27.47
N ASP A 361 4.44 28.46 27.83
CA ASP A 361 4.03 29.27 28.99
C ASP A 361 4.09 28.53 30.32
N THR A 362 4.12 27.19 30.30
CA THR A 362 4.19 26.39 31.54
C THR A 362 5.62 26.13 31.98
N VAL A 363 6.58 26.05 31.05
CA VAL A 363 8.00 25.84 31.38
C VAL A 363 8.65 27.12 31.90
N ASN A 364 8.25 28.29 31.39
CA ASN A 364 8.75 29.58 31.89
C ASN A 364 8.17 29.97 33.26
N ASN A 365 7.00 29.46 33.64
CA ASN A 365 6.42 29.69 34.98
C ASN A 365 6.97 28.76 36.09
N ILE A 366 7.63 27.65 35.73
CA ILE A 366 8.26 26.75 36.70
C ILE A 366 9.71 27.18 37.02
N LEU A 367 10.34 27.98 36.14
CA LEU A 367 11.71 28.46 36.32
C LEU A 367 11.82 29.92 36.81
N GLY A 368 10.69 30.61 37.03
CA GLY A 368 10.64 32.03 37.41
C GLY A 368 10.38 32.36 38.89
N ASN A 369 10.19 31.37 39.77
CA ASN A 369 9.84 31.60 41.19
C ASN A 369 10.88 31.02 42.16
N ASN A 370 12.12 31.50 42.07
CA ASN A 370 13.08 31.42 43.17
C ASN A 370 13.84 32.76 43.24
N ASP A 371 13.12 33.81 43.59
CA ASP A 371 13.75 35.02 44.13
C ASP A 371 14.05 34.80 45.61
N ASN A 372 15.29 35.15 45.98
CA ASN A 372 15.67 35.83 47.21
C ASN A 372 14.87 35.50 48.48
N ASP A 373 15.51 34.79 49.42
CA ASP A 373 15.39 35.18 50.82
C ASP A 373 16.74 35.14 51.53
N SER A 374 16.97 36.20 52.27
CA SER A 374 18.20 36.58 52.96
C SER A 374 18.04 36.38 54.47
N GLY A 375 19.08 35.90 55.15
CA GLY A 375 19.25 36.10 56.60
C GLY A 375 19.49 34.83 57.40
N ASP A 376 20.75 34.53 57.71
CA ASP A 376 21.35 34.78 59.03
C ASP A 376 22.89 34.65 58.97
#